data_AF-A0A6V7M783-F1
#
_entry.id   AF-A0A6V7M783-F1
#
_cell.length_a   1.000
_cell.length_b   1.000
_cell.length_c   1.000
_cell.angle_alpha   90.00
_cell.angle_beta   90.00
_cell.angle_gamma   90.00
#
_symmetry.space_group_name_H-M   'P 1'
#
loop_
_entity.id
_entity.type
_entity.pdbx_description
1 polymer ?
#
loop_
_entity_poly.entity_id
_entity_poly.type
_entity_poly.pdbx_seq_one_letter_code
_entity_poly.pdbx_strand_id
1 'polypeptide(L)' 'AFEWQPPQFGHLPLILNSDGTKLSKRQGDIRVESYRKTGILPLALINYITYSGGGFNREEGYQSRCHSYEDLIDQ' A
#
# COMPACT_ATOMS: atom_id res chain seq x y z
N ALA A 1 -17.87 20.45 -20.93
CA ALA A 1 -18.92 20.10 -19.95
C ALA A 1 -18.94 21.03 -18.74
N PHE A 2 -17.81 21.36 -18.10
CA PHE A 2 -17.78 22.37 -17.00
C PHE A 2 -16.69 23.44 -17.12
N GLU A 3 -15.83 23.38 -18.15
CA GLU A 3 -14.70 24.31 -18.35
C GLU A 3 -13.72 24.39 -17.16
N TRP A 4 -13.70 23.38 -16.30
CA TRP A 4 -12.76 23.30 -15.19
C TRP A 4 -11.43 22.74 -15.64
N GLN A 5 -10.36 23.25 -15.01
CA GLN A 5 -9.06 22.62 -15.10
C GLN A 5 -9.10 21.32 -14.29
N PRO A 6 -8.92 20.15 -14.92
CA PRO A 6 -8.89 18.90 -14.21
C PRO A 6 -7.65 18.84 -13.29
N PRO A 7 -7.73 18.16 -12.14
CA PRO A 7 -6.56 17.93 -11.31
C PRO A 7 -5.60 16.95 -12.00
N GLN A 8 -4.40 16.84 -11.43
CA GLN A 8 -3.52 15.72 -11.75
C GLN A 8 -4.08 14.43 -11.15
N PHE A 9 -4.05 13.34 -11.93
CA PHE A 9 -4.56 12.03 -11.51
C PHE A 9 -3.40 11.05 -11.31
N GLY A 10 -3.38 10.37 -10.17
CA GLY A 10 -2.55 9.19 -9.92
C GLY A 10 -3.42 7.93 -9.89
N HIS A 11 -3.13 6.97 -10.76
CA HIS A 11 -3.85 5.69 -10.80
C HIS A 11 -3.01 4.63 -10.10
N LEU A 12 -3.44 4.19 -8.92
CA LEU A 12 -2.77 3.13 -8.17
C LEU A 12 -3.28 1.75 -8.62
N PRO A 13 -2.40 0.73 -8.72
CA PRO A 13 -2.82 -0.62 -9.03
C PRO A 13 -3.62 -1.23 -7.87
N LEU A 14 -4.36 -2.29 -8.17
CA LEU A 14 -5.07 -3.06 -7.15
C LEU A 14 -4.07 -3.94 -6.38
N ILE A 15 -4.27 -4.04 -5.08
CA ILE A 15 -3.62 -5.08 -4.27
C ILE A 15 -4.24 -6.42 -4.63
N LEU A 16 -3.39 -7.40 -4.91
CA LEU A 16 -3.79 -8.75 -5.27
C LEU A 16 -3.56 -9.71 -4.09
N ASN A 17 -4.32 -10.79 -4.10
CA ASN A 17 -4.08 -11.94 -3.25
C ASN A 17 -2.87 -12.74 -3.74
N SER A 18 -2.39 -13.67 -2.92
CA SER A 18 -1.31 -14.60 -3.31
C SER A 18 -1.64 -15.46 -4.53
N ASP A 19 -2.93 -15.68 -4.81
CA ASP A 19 -3.44 -16.39 -5.99
C ASP A 19 -3.62 -15.48 -7.23
N GLY A 20 -3.29 -14.19 -7.12
CA GLY A 20 -3.41 -13.20 -8.19
C GLY A 20 -4.82 -12.63 -8.38
N THR A 21 -5.82 -13.11 -7.63
CA THR A 21 -7.17 -12.53 -7.66
C THR A 21 -7.21 -11.18 -6.93
N LYS A 22 -8.20 -10.35 -7.23
CA LYS A 22 -8.39 -9.06 -6.56
C LYS A 22 -8.63 -9.27 -5.06
N LEU A 23 -7.83 -8.61 -4.22
CA LEU A 23 -8.06 -8.58 -2.77
C LEU A 23 -9.47 -8.07 -2.49
N SER A 24 -10.25 -8.86 -1.75
CA SER A 24 -11.64 -8.54 -1.45
C SER A 24 -12.03 -9.00 -0.05
N LYS A 25 -13.09 -8.37 0.50
CA LYS A 25 -13.64 -8.68 1.82
C LYS A 25 -14.15 -10.13 1.98
N ARG A 26 -14.16 -10.92 0.90
CA ARG A 26 -14.67 -12.30 0.91
C ARG A 26 -13.66 -13.29 1.49
N GLN A 27 -12.38 -12.92 1.55
CA GLN A 27 -11.28 -13.81 1.98
C GLN A 27 -10.73 -13.47 3.37
N GLY A 28 -11.59 -13.00 4.29
CA GLY A 28 -11.23 -12.68 5.67
C GLY A 28 -11.43 -11.21 6.03
N ASP A 29 -11.11 -10.87 7.27
CA ASP A 29 -11.30 -9.51 7.79
C ASP A 29 -10.09 -8.63 7.45
N ILE A 30 -10.14 -8.01 6.26
CA ILE A 30 -9.12 -7.10 5.72
C ILE A 30 -9.25 -5.65 6.24
N ARG A 31 -10.01 -5.43 7.33
CA ARG A 31 -10.17 -4.10 7.91
C ARG A 31 -8.94 -3.72 8.72
N VAL A 32 -8.62 -2.42 8.72
CA VAL A 32 -7.53 -1.86 9.54
C VAL A 32 -7.74 -2.18 11.04
N GLU A 33 -8.98 -2.15 11.50
CA GLU A 33 -9.34 -2.47 12.89
C GLU A 33 -8.98 -3.91 13.26
N SER A 34 -9.05 -4.83 12.32
CA SER A 34 -8.77 -6.25 12.54
C SER A 34 -7.27 -6.46 12.75
N TYR A 35 -6.44 -5.82 11.93
CA TYR A 35 -5.00 -5.78 12.14
C TYR A 35 -4.60 -5.11 13.46
N ARG A 36 -5.30 -4.03 13.85
CA ARG A 36 -5.08 -3.39 15.15
C ARG A 36 -5.43 -4.33 16.32
N LYS A 37 -6.54 -5.06 16.23
CA LYS A 37 -6.98 -6.00 17.27
C LYS A 37 -6.04 -7.20 17.40
N THR A 38 -5.40 -7.64 16.32
CA THR A 38 -4.42 -8.74 16.35
C THR A 38 -3.01 -8.30 16.75
N GLY A 39 -2.80 -7.00 17.05
CA GLY A 39 -1.54 -6.48 17.54
C GLY A 39 -0.51 -6.16 16.44
N ILE A 40 -0.94 -6.04 15.17
CA ILE A 40 -0.05 -5.59 14.10
C ILE A 40 0.31 -4.12 14.33
N LEU A 41 1.61 -3.84 14.30
CA LEU A 41 2.13 -2.48 14.41
C LEU A 41 1.71 -1.64 13.18
N PRO A 42 1.24 -0.40 13.37
CA PRO A 42 0.82 0.47 12.26
C PRO A 42 1.92 0.64 11.20
N LEU A 43 3.17 0.84 11.64
CA LEU A 43 4.31 1.02 10.74
C LEU A 43 4.58 -0.24 9.89
N ALA A 44 4.40 -1.43 10.45
CA ALA A 44 4.56 -2.69 9.73
C ALA A 44 3.48 -2.84 8.65
N LEU A 45 2.22 -2.50 8.96
CA LEU A 45 1.12 -2.53 8.01
C LEU A 45 1.34 -1.54 6.85
N ILE A 46 1.80 -0.32 7.15
CA ILE A 46 2.06 0.71 6.15
C ILE A 46 3.21 0.30 5.24
N ASN A 47 4.32 -0.17 5.79
CA ASN A 47 5.44 -0.69 5.00
C ASN A 47 5.00 -1.83 4.06
N TYR A 48 4.18 -2.75 4.55
CA TYR A 48 3.66 -3.85 3.75
C TYR A 48 2.81 -3.36 2.57
N ILE A 49 1.93 -2.39 2.81
CA ILE A 49 1.06 -1.81 1.77
C ILE A 49 1.90 -1.05 0.74
N THR A 50 2.82 -0.18 1.18
CA THR A 50 3.69 0.59 0.29
C THR A 50 4.54 -0.32 -0.61
N TYR A 51 5.04 -1.42 -0.06
CA TYR A 51 5.78 -2.42 -0.84
C TYR A 51 4.90 -3.16 -1.85
N SER A 52 3.66 -3.49 -1.46
CA SER A 52 2.72 -4.28 -2.27
C SER A 52 2.02 -3.47 -3.37
N GLY A 53 1.82 -2.17 -3.16
CA GLY A 53 1.08 -1.27 -4.07
C GLY A 53 1.88 -0.74 -5.26
N GLY A 54 3.13 -1.17 -5.43
CA GLY A 54 4.07 -0.59 -6.38
C GLY A 54 4.97 0.43 -5.69
N GLY A 55 5.95 -0.08 -4.95
CA GLY A 55 6.96 0.73 -4.28
C GLY A 55 7.69 1.63 -5.27
N PHE A 56 7.69 2.92 -4.96
CA PHE A 56 8.54 3.91 -5.62
C PHE A 56 10.00 3.45 -5.50
N ASN A 57 10.72 3.42 -6.62
CA ASN A 57 12.13 3.03 -6.75
C ASN A 57 12.49 1.59 -6.31
N ARG A 58 12.31 0.64 -7.24
CA ARG A 58 13.06 -0.63 -7.21
C ARG A 58 14.44 -0.43 -7.83
N GLU A 59 15.33 0.25 -7.14
CA GLU A 59 16.76 0.23 -7.54
C GLU A 59 17.31 -1.20 -7.42
N GLU A 60 18.20 -1.59 -8.34
CA GLU A 60 18.89 -2.89 -8.24
C GLU A 60 19.69 -2.95 -6.93
N GLY A 61 19.28 -3.83 -6.02
CA GLY A 61 19.88 -3.95 -4.68
C GLY A 61 18.99 -3.45 -3.53
N TYR A 62 17.76 -3.01 -3.80
CA TYR A 62 16.81 -2.61 -2.76
C TYR A 62 16.56 -3.75 -1.76
N GLN A 63 17.08 -3.62 -0.55
CA GLN A 63 16.78 -4.55 0.53
C GLN A 63 15.42 -4.20 1.13
N SER A 64 14.54 -5.21 1.22
CA SER A 64 13.28 -5.09 1.95
C SER A 64 13.56 -4.77 3.42
N ARG A 65 13.59 -3.49 3.74
CA ARG A 65 13.75 -2.98 5.11
C ARG A 65 12.44 -2.34 5.57
N CYS A 66 12.25 -2.31 6.89
CA CYS A 66 11.18 -1.55 7.48
C CYS A 66 11.61 -0.07 7.50
N HIS A 67 10.90 0.78 6.79
CA HIS A 67 11.12 2.21 6.71
C HIS A 67 10.40 2.93 7.84
N SER A 68 11.00 4.00 8.35
CA SER A 68 10.30 4.97 9.19
C SER A 68 9.23 5.73 8.39
N TYR A 69 8.43 6.56 9.07
CA TYR A 69 7.47 7.40 8.36
C TYR A 69 8.17 8.46 7.51
N GLU A 70 9.27 9.01 8.03
CA GLU A 70 10.10 9.99 7.35
C GLU A 70 10.70 9.39 6.07
N ASP A 71 11.29 8.20 6.18
CA ASP A 71 11.84 7.47 5.02
C ASP A 71 10.80 7.13 3.94
N LEU A 72 9.51 7.01 4.31
CA LEU A 72 8.42 6.72 3.37
C LEU A 72 7.87 7.97 2.68
N ILE A 73 8.02 9.14 3.31
CA ILE A 73 7.62 10.43 2.73
C ILE A 73 8.62 10.86 1.66
N ASP A 74 9.89 10.53 1.85
CA ASP A 74 11.00 10.92 0.97
C ASP A 74 11.21 9.97 -0.23
N GLN A 75 10.44 8.87 -0.32
CA GLN A 75 10.46 7.89 -1.43
C GLN A 75 9.69 8.39 -2.67
#